data_AF-A0A949GJI7-F1
#
_entry.id   AF-A0A949GJI7-F1
#
_cell.length_a   1.000
_cell.length_b   1.000
_cell.length_c   1.000
_cell.angle_alpha   90.00
_cell.angle_beta   90.00
_cell.angle_gamma   90.00
#
_symmetry.space_group_name_H-M   'P 1'
#
loop_
_entity.id
_entity.type
_entity.pdbx_description
1 polymer ?
#
loop_
_entity_poly.entity_id
_entity_poly.type
_entity_poly.pdbx_seq_one_letter_code
_entity_poly.pdbx_strand_id
1 'polypeptide(L)'
;MHDSQLQRLVEVMDTLRSPGGCPWDAEQTHESLLKYLLEESYEFVDAVQSNNRVDMREELGDVLLQVYFHARMAQEHPTDPFSIEDVARGIADKLIRRHPHVFEGVEVRDSQEVLENWEEIKKKEKGRTSALDGVAMSQPALPLIEKLLYRAEKYNVQVATPDSVSIDGPADESAVGQALVAVIAWAYANGIDAEAALRREAMRISREIGPA
;
A
#
# COMPACT_ATOMS: atom_id res chain seq x y z
N MET A 1 -14.40 31.81 -4.68
CA MET A 1 -13.22 31.56 -3.83
C MET A 1 -13.38 30.13 -3.35
N HIS A 2 -12.57 29.20 -3.84
CA HIS A 2 -12.47 27.89 -3.17
C HIS A 2 -11.55 28.11 -1.98
N ASP A 3 -12.12 28.09 -0.78
CA ASP A 3 -11.32 28.14 0.44
C ASP A 3 -10.56 26.82 0.65
N SER A 4 -10.92 25.76 -0.10
CA SER A 4 -10.28 24.45 -0.08
C SER A 4 -9.56 24.14 -1.40
N GLN A 5 -8.25 23.86 -1.32
CA GLN A 5 -7.49 23.35 -2.47
C GLN A 5 -7.93 21.94 -2.89
N LEU A 6 -8.47 21.15 -1.95
CA LEU A 6 -9.05 19.84 -2.25
C LEU A 6 -10.29 20.00 -3.13
N GLN A 7 -11.17 20.94 -2.80
CA GLN A 7 -12.34 21.25 -3.63
C GLN A 7 -11.93 21.76 -5.01
N ARG A 8 -10.91 22.63 -5.08
CA ARG A 8 -10.36 23.08 -6.36
C ARG A 8 -9.86 21.89 -7.20
N LEU A 9 -9.22 20.89 -6.59
CA LEU A 9 -8.74 19.70 -7.30
C LEU A 9 -9.91 18.84 -7.83
N VAL A 10 -11.04 18.74 -7.10
CA VAL A 10 -12.27 18.10 -7.63
C VAL A 10 -12.70 18.77 -8.93
N GLU A 11 -12.75 20.10 -8.95
CA GLU A 11 -13.22 20.86 -10.10
C GLU A 11 -12.26 20.80 -11.29
N VAL A 12 -10.95 20.82 -11.02
CA VAL A 12 -9.93 20.60 -12.05
C VAL A 12 -10.11 19.21 -12.67
N MET A 13 -10.22 18.17 -11.86
CA MET A 13 -10.37 16.80 -12.33
C MET A 13 -11.67 16.59 -13.12
N ASP A 14 -12.77 17.18 -12.65
CA ASP A 14 -14.05 17.13 -13.36
C ASP A 14 -13.97 17.83 -14.72
N THR A 15 -13.30 18.99 -14.78
CA THR A 15 -13.08 19.73 -16.04
C THR A 15 -12.21 18.93 -17.01
N LEU A 16 -11.13 18.30 -16.53
CA LEU A 16 -10.21 17.53 -17.36
C LEU A 16 -10.89 16.32 -17.99
N ARG A 17 -11.70 15.57 -17.22
CA ARG A 17 -12.33 14.33 -17.70
C ARG A 17 -13.64 14.54 -18.47
N SER A 18 -14.40 15.60 -18.17
CA SER A 18 -15.70 15.84 -18.79
C SER A 18 -15.62 16.19 -20.28
N PRO A 19 -16.72 16.05 -21.05
CA PRO A 19 -16.76 16.45 -22.45
C PRO A 19 -16.29 17.89 -22.68
N GLY A 20 -15.35 18.08 -23.62
CA GLY A 20 -14.68 19.37 -23.86
C GLY A 20 -13.39 19.57 -23.05
N GLY A 21 -13.06 18.63 -22.16
CA GLY A 21 -11.79 18.54 -21.44
C GLY A 21 -10.67 17.90 -22.26
N CYS A 22 -9.74 17.25 -21.55
CA CYS A 22 -8.58 16.60 -22.12
C CYS A 22 -8.93 15.21 -22.68
N PRO A 23 -8.66 14.92 -23.96
CA PRO A 23 -8.95 13.61 -24.56
C PRO A 23 -8.23 12.45 -23.86
N TRP A 24 -6.99 12.67 -23.42
CA TRP A 24 -6.21 11.66 -22.71
C TRP A 24 -6.84 11.33 -21.35
N ASP A 25 -7.35 12.33 -20.62
CA ASP A 25 -7.97 12.10 -19.32
C ASP A 25 -9.33 11.38 -19.45
N ALA A 26 -10.07 11.68 -20.52
CA ALA A 26 -11.35 11.07 -20.83
C ALA A 26 -11.23 9.58 -21.21
N GLU A 27 -10.14 9.17 -21.89
CA GLU A 27 -9.95 7.77 -22.31
C GLU A 27 -9.42 6.84 -21.20
N GLN A 28 -8.96 7.38 -20.06
CA GLN A 28 -8.42 6.55 -18.98
C GLN A 28 -9.49 5.66 -18.33
N THR A 29 -9.05 4.48 -17.91
CA THR A 29 -9.79 3.52 -17.08
C THR A 29 -9.07 3.28 -15.77
N HIS A 30 -9.72 2.61 -14.81
CA HIS A 30 -9.06 2.22 -13.57
C HIS A 30 -7.80 1.38 -13.82
N GLU A 31 -7.85 0.47 -14.78
CA GLU A 31 -6.76 -0.45 -15.12
C GLU A 31 -5.59 0.29 -15.78
N SER A 32 -5.85 1.25 -16.68
CA SER A 32 -4.80 2.00 -17.36
C SER A 32 -3.99 2.87 -16.39
N LEU A 33 -4.61 3.30 -15.29
CA LEU A 33 -3.97 4.15 -14.27
C LEU A 33 -3.18 3.41 -13.19
N LEU A 34 -3.35 2.08 -13.05
CA LEU A 34 -2.66 1.31 -12.00
C LEU A 34 -1.14 1.43 -12.08
N LYS A 35 -0.57 1.51 -13.29
CA LYS A 35 0.88 1.66 -13.47
C LYS A 35 1.37 2.99 -12.88
N TYR A 36 0.65 4.08 -13.11
CA TYR A 36 1.03 5.41 -12.63
C TYR A 36 0.94 5.45 -11.11
N LEU A 37 -0.14 4.93 -10.52
CA LEU A 37 -0.24 4.84 -9.05
C LEU A 37 0.93 4.08 -8.41
N LEU A 38 1.41 3.01 -9.05
CA LEU A 38 2.57 2.28 -8.56
C LEU A 38 3.88 3.07 -8.75
N GLU A 39 4.05 3.71 -9.91
CA GLU A 39 5.20 4.59 -10.21
C GLU A 39 5.29 5.71 -9.15
N GLU A 40 4.25 6.53 -8.97
CA GLU A 40 4.25 7.65 -8.01
C GLU A 40 4.45 7.18 -6.56
N SER A 41 3.95 5.98 -6.23
CA SER A 41 4.18 5.40 -4.90
C SER A 41 5.65 5.08 -4.66
N TYR A 42 6.38 4.64 -5.69
CA TYR A 42 7.81 4.39 -5.59
C TYR A 42 8.64 5.66 -5.68
N GLU A 43 8.24 6.64 -6.50
CA GLU A 43 8.88 7.95 -6.52
C GLU A 43 8.79 8.62 -5.14
N PHE A 44 7.64 8.51 -4.46
CA PHE A 44 7.52 8.97 -3.07
C PHE A 44 8.45 8.22 -2.11
N VAL A 45 8.62 6.90 -2.28
CA VAL A 45 9.57 6.12 -1.49
C VAL A 45 11.00 6.62 -1.71
N ASP A 46 11.39 6.89 -2.96
CA ASP A 46 12.71 7.40 -3.31
C ASP A 46 12.94 8.81 -2.75
N ALA A 47 11.92 9.67 -2.80
CA ALA A 47 11.96 11.00 -2.19
C ALA A 47 12.16 10.92 -0.67
N VAL A 48 11.49 9.98 0.01
CA VAL A 48 11.68 9.75 1.45
C VAL A 48 13.10 9.26 1.75
N GLN A 49 13.60 8.29 0.98
CA GLN A 49 14.91 7.69 1.20
C GLN A 49 16.07 8.65 0.91
N SER A 50 15.89 9.58 -0.03
CA SER A 50 16.84 10.66 -0.31
C SER A 50 16.68 11.88 0.62
N ASN A 51 15.70 11.85 1.53
CA ASN A 51 15.32 12.98 2.40
C ASN A 51 15.02 14.27 1.59
N ASN A 52 14.53 14.14 0.36
CA ASN A 52 14.19 15.27 -0.50
C ASN A 52 12.75 15.73 -0.24
N ARG A 53 12.61 16.78 0.57
CA ARG A 53 11.30 17.33 0.94
C ARG A 53 10.54 18.01 -0.20
N VAL A 54 11.21 18.42 -1.27
CA VAL A 54 10.53 19.03 -2.43
C VAL A 54 9.80 17.93 -3.17
N ASP A 55 10.53 16.90 -3.57
CA ASP A 55 9.99 15.73 -4.27
C ASP A 55 8.93 15.04 -3.39
N MET A 56 9.15 14.87 -2.08
CA MET A 56 8.12 14.31 -1.19
C MET A 56 6.76 15.02 -1.31
N ARG A 57 6.74 16.34 -1.54
CA ARG A 57 5.49 17.09 -1.71
C ARG A 57 4.89 16.88 -3.10
N GLU A 58 5.73 16.81 -4.12
CA GLU A 58 5.35 16.56 -5.50
C GLU A 58 4.71 15.17 -5.62
N GLU A 59 5.42 14.13 -5.19
CA GLU A 59 4.95 12.74 -5.28
C GLU A 59 3.71 12.47 -4.42
N LEU A 60 3.58 13.11 -3.25
CA LEU A 60 2.32 13.06 -2.49
C LEU A 60 1.16 13.70 -3.25
N GLY A 61 1.45 14.74 -4.04
CA GLY A 61 0.50 15.36 -4.96
C GLY A 61 0.09 14.42 -6.08
N ASP A 62 1.04 13.66 -6.65
CA ASP A 62 0.76 12.74 -7.75
C ASP A 62 0.04 11.47 -7.28
N VAL A 63 0.38 10.94 -6.10
CA VAL A 63 -0.44 9.91 -5.44
C VAL A 63 -1.85 10.43 -5.15
N LEU A 64 -1.99 11.70 -4.70
CA LEU A 64 -3.30 12.31 -4.48
C LEU A 64 -4.09 12.48 -5.79
N LEU A 65 -3.41 12.86 -6.88
CA LEU A 65 -3.99 12.95 -8.22
C LEU A 65 -4.63 11.63 -8.62
N GLN A 66 -3.93 10.50 -8.43
CA GLN A 66 -4.48 9.18 -8.74
C GLN A 66 -5.76 8.88 -7.94
N VAL A 67 -5.79 9.19 -6.64
CA VAL A 67 -7.00 9.00 -5.81
C VAL A 67 -8.18 9.81 -6.35
N TYR A 68 -7.95 11.06 -6.76
CA TYR A 68 -8.99 11.92 -7.34
C TYR A 68 -9.45 11.42 -8.70
N PHE A 69 -8.53 10.95 -9.54
CA PHE A 69 -8.83 10.42 -10.86
C PHE A 69 -9.73 9.18 -10.76
N HIS A 70 -9.35 8.22 -9.93
CA HIS A 70 -10.15 7.03 -9.66
C HIS A 70 -11.52 7.38 -9.07
N ALA A 71 -11.58 8.32 -8.12
CA ALA A 71 -12.85 8.75 -7.56
C ALA A 71 -13.75 9.45 -8.59
N ARG A 72 -13.19 10.28 -9.48
CA ARG A 72 -13.97 10.94 -10.53
C ARG A 72 -14.50 9.94 -11.57
N MET A 73 -13.71 8.94 -11.93
CA MET A 73 -14.16 7.82 -12.78
C MET A 73 -15.29 7.02 -12.12
N ALA A 74 -15.16 6.73 -10.83
CA ALA A 74 -16.14 5.95 -10.10
C ALA A 74 -17.53 6.60 -10.07
N GLN A 75 -17.62 7.93 -10.11
CA GLN A 75 -18.90 8.65 -10.23
C GLN A 75 -19.68 8.32 -11.50
N GLU A 76 -19.02 7.82 -12.55
CA GLU A 76 -19.64 7.44 -13.81
C GLU A 76 -20.21 6.01 -13.78
N HIS A 77 -19.96 5.25 -12.71
CA HIS A 77 -20.44 3.88 -12.61
C HIS A 77 -21.99 3.84 -12.58
N PRO A 78 -22.65 3.01 -13.43
CA PRO A 78 -24.09 3.13 -13.66
C PRO A 78 -24.96 2.69 -12.48
N THR A 79 -24.45 1.83 -11.60
CA THR A 79 -25.26 1.21 -10.52
C THR A 79 -24.67 1.40 -9.12
N ASP A 80 -23.43 1.85 -9.03
CA ASP A 80 -22.70 1.97 -7.75
C ASP A 80 -21.68 3.12 -7.82
N PRO A 81 -22.12 4.36 -8.09
CA PRO A 81 -21.21 5.49 -8.16
C PRO A 81 -20.76 5.91 -6.76
N PHE A 82 -19.49 6.30 -6.65
CA PHE A 82 -18.97 6.94 -5.44
C PHE A 82 -18.05 8.11 -5.80
N SER A 83 -17.92 9.06 -4.88
CA SER A 83 -17.13 10.28 -5.03
C SER A 83 -15.87 10.27 -4.14
N ILE A 84 -15.03 11.29 -4.30
CA ILE A 84 -13.89 11.52 -3.39
C ILE A 84 -14.36 11.77 -1.95
N GLU A 85 -15.54 12.36 -1.76
CA GLU A 85 -16.15 12.58 -0.44
C GLU A 85 -16.56 11.25 0.20
N ASP A 86 -17.02 10.29 -0.58
CA ASP A 86 -17.35 8.95 -0.07
C ASP A 86 -16.09 8.17 0.30
N VAL A 87 -15.01 8.31 -0.48
CA VAL A 87 -13.69 7.78 -0.14
C VAL A 87 -13.18 8.39 1.16
N ALA A 88 -13.21 9.73 1.27
CA ALA A 88 -12.76 10.49 2.44
C ALA A 88 -13.57 10.14 3.69
N ARG A 89 -14.90 10.08 3.58
CA ARG A 89 -15.80 9.65 4.66
C ARG A 89 -15.50 8.22 5.10
N GLY A 90 -15.36 7.30 4.15
CA GLY A 90 -15.07 5.89 4.43
C GLY A 90 -13.76 5.69 5.19
N ILE A 91 -12.69 6.44 4.85
CA ILE A 91 -11.44 6.38 5.60
C ILE A 91 -11.55 7.09 6.96
N ALA A 92 -12.19 8.26 7.03
CA ALA A 92 -12.35 9.02 8.28
C ALA A 92 -13.17 8.25 9.32
N ASP A 93 -14.35 7.76 8.96
CA ASP A 93 -15.22 6.98 9.85
C ASP A 93 -14.52 5.69 10.30
N LYS A 94 -13.77 5.04 9.42
CA LYS A 94 -12.95 3.87 9.78
C LYS A 94 -11.85 4.23 10.77
N LEU A 95 -11.17 5.36 10.59
CA LEU A 95 -10.10 5.78 11.51
C LEU A 95 -10.67 6.18 12.86
N ILE A 96 -11.77 6.93 12.92
CA ILE A 96 -12.44 7.31 14.17
C ILE A 96 -12.83 6.05 14.96
N ARG A 97 -13.57 5.13 14.32
CA ARG A 97 -14.02 3.87 14.97
C ARG A 97 -12.87 2.99 15.45
N ARG A 98 -11.72 3.05 14.79
CA ARG A 98 -10.54 2.23 15.12
C ARG A 98 -9.56 2.89 16.09
N HIS A 99 -9.82 4.13 16.50
CA HIS A 99 -9.03 4.84 17.51
C HIS A 99 -9.92 5.32 18.66
N PRO A 100 -10.65 4.43 19.35
CA PRO A 100 -11.52 4.83 20.46
C PRO A 100 -10.72 5.45 21.63
N HIS A 101 -9.42 5.18 21.71
CA HIS A 101 -8.53 5.83 22.67
C HIS A 101 -8.28 7.32 22.38
N VAL A 102 -8.49 7.76 21.14
CA VAL A 102 -8.43 9.18 20.76
C VAL A 102 -9.82 9.81 20.79
N PHE A 103 -10.84 9.10 20.29
CA PHE A 103 -12.16 9.69 20.02
C PHE A 103 -13.27 9.32 21.02
N GLU A 104 -13.08 8.31 21.86
CA GLU A 104 -14.11 7.78 22.78
C GLU A 104 -13.62 7.64 24.23
N GLY A 105 -12.38 8.07 24.53
CA GLY A 105 -11.82 8.08 25.88
C GLY A 105 -11.39 6.72 26.42
N VAL A 106 -11.15 5.72 25.56
CA VAL A 106 -10.58 4.44 25.98
C VAL A 106 -9.13 4.64 26.42
N GLU A 107 -8.79 4.25 27.64
CA GLU A 107 -7.40 4.29 28.08
C GLU A 107 -6.58 3.15 27.48
N VAL A 108 -5.36 3.47 27.05
CA VAL A 108 -4.36 2.53 26.54
C VAL A 108 -3.02 2.86 27.19
N ARG A 109 -2.24 1.82 27.51
CA ARG A 109 -0.97 1.92 28.22
C ARG A 109 0.19 2.25 27.29
N ASP A 110 0.18 1.70 26.08
CA ASP A 110 1.25 1.82 25.10
C ASP A 110 0.78 1.55 23.66
N SER A 111 1.70 1.64 22.70
CA SER A 111 1.44 1.38 21.29
C SER A 111 1.09 -0.07 20.99
N GLN A 112 1.54 -1.02 21.82
CA GLN A 112 1.22 -2.43 21.65
C GLN A 112 -0.27 -2.66 21.93
N GLU A 113 -0.79 -2.11 23.04
CA GLU A 113 -2.21 -2.18 23.36
C GLU A 113 -3.09 -1.46 22.32
N VAL A 114 -2.61 -0.37 21.72
CA VAL A 114 -3.27 0.28 20.58
C VAL A 114 -3.40 -0.68 19.39
N LEU A 115 -2.32 -1.41 19.04
CA LEU A 115 -2.32 -2.36 17.93
C LEU A 115 -3.24 -3.56 18.20
N GLU A 116 -3.25 -4.06 19.43
CA GLU A 116 -4.15 -5.14 19.86
C GLU A 116 -5.62 -4.73 19.72
N ASN A 117 -5.99 -3.57 20.27
CA ASN A 117 -7.34 -3.00 20.15
C ASN A 117 -7.75 -2.77 18.69
N TRP A 118 -6.85 -2.22 17.87
CA TRP A 118 -7.08 -2.00 16.45
C TRP A 118 -7.42 -3.30 15.71
N GLU A 119 -6.70 -4.37 16.03
CA GLU A 119 -6.93 -5.68 15.43
C GLU A 119 -8.22 -6.35 15.91
N GLU A 120 -8.61 -6.17 17.17
CA GLU A 120 -9.91 -6.64 17.67
C GLU A 120 -11.09 -5.96 16.97
N ILE A 121 -11.04 -4.63 16.81
CA ILE A 121 -12.08 -3.86 16.13
C ILE A 121 -12.19 -4.34 14.68
N LYS A 122 -11.06 -4.49 13.99
CA LYS A 122 -11.00 -5.00 12.61
C LYS A 122 -11.56 -6.42 12.46
N LYS A 123 -11.39 -7.30 13.45
CA LYS A 123 -11.99 -8.63 13.47
C LYS A 123 -13.52 -8.54 13.53
N LYS A 124 -14.06 -7.68 14.39
CA LYS A 124 -15.52 -7.47 14.54
C LYS A 124 -16.15 -6.88 13.26
N GLU A 125 -15.49 -5.94 12.61
CA GLU A 125 -16.01 -5.26 11.41
C GLU A 125 -16.10 -6.15 10.18
N LYS A 126 -15.08 -6.98 9.94
CA LYS A 126 -14.94 -7.68 8.65
C LYS A 126 -15.64 -9.03 8.59
N GLY A 127 -16.24 -9.51 9.69
CA GLY A 127 -16.92 -10.81 9.75
C GLY A 127 -16.10 -11.93 9.09
N ARG A 128 -14.77 -11.90 9.26
CA ARG A 128 -13.84 -12.62 8.38
C ARG A 128 -14.10 -14.12 8.40
N THR A 129 -14.32 -14.70 7.24
CA THR A 129 -14.52 -16.14 7.05
C THR A 129 -13.24 -16.84 6.60
N SER A 130 -12.23 -16.09 6.12
CA SER A 130 -10.93 -16.63 5.68
C SER A 130 -9.72 -15.85 6.23
N ALA A 131 -8.64 -16.58 6.53
CA ALA A 131 -7.36 -16.02 6.97
C ALA A 131 -6.74 -15.07 5.93
N LEU A 132 -7.06 -15.28 4.64
CA LEU A 132 -6.54 -14.53 3.50
C LEU A 132 -7.36 -13.27 3.16
N ASP A 133 -8.47 -13.01 3.85
CA ASP A 133 -9.35 -11.88 3.52
C ASP A 133 -8.62 -10.52 3.61
N GLY A 134 -8.53 -9.86 2.45
CA GLY A 134 -7.87 -8.57 2.25
C GLY A 134 -6.34 -8.66 2.14
N VAL A 135 -5.79 -9.78 1.68
CA VAL A 135 -4.42 -9.86 1.15
C VAL A 135 -4.46 -9.48 -0.32
N ALA A 136 -3.72 -8.45 -0.72
CA ALA A 136 -3.59 -8.07 -2.12
C ALA A 136 -2.61 -9.03 -2.80
N MET A 137 -3.13 -10.04 -3.52
CA MET A 137 -2.28 -11.04 -4.19
C MET A 137 -1.42 -10.46 -5.32
N SER A 138 -1.74 -9.25 -5.80
CA SER A 138 -1.00 -8.52 -6.84
C SER A 138 0.14 -7.66 -6.30
N GLN A 139 0.35 -7.58 -4.98
CA GLN A 139 1.47 -6.83 -4.41
C GLN A 139 2.81 -7.54 -4.70
N PRO A 140 3.97 -6.84 -4.61
CA PRO A 140 5.27 -7.44 -4.85
C PRO A 140 5.51 -8.69 -3.99
N ALA A 141 6.33 -9.62 -4.50
CA ALA A 141 6.47 -10.94 -3.91
C ALA A 141 7.00 -10.92 -2.47
N LEU A 142 7.97 -10.05 -2.14
CA LEU A 142 8.50 -9.94 -0.77
C LEU A 142 7.42 -9.54 0.25
N PRO A 143 6.71 -8.40 0.10
CA PRO A 143 5.65 -8.02 1.03
C PRO A 143 4.45 -8.99 0.98
N LEU A 144 4.23 -9.70 -0.14
CA LEU A 144 3.22 -10.76 -0.21
C LEU A 144 3.55 -11.93 0.70
N ILE A 145 4.77 -12.47 0.63
CA ILE A 145 5.18 -13.58 1.49
C ILE A 145 5.15 -13.15 2.96
N GLU A 146 5.70 -11.99 3.32
CA GLU A 146 5.60 -11.48 4.70
C GLU A 146 4.16 -11.37 5.17
N LYS A 147 3.26 -10.89 4.30
CA LYS A 147 1.84 -10.79 4.64
C LYS A 147 1.22 -12.15 4.90
N LEU A 148 1.58 -13.15 4.10
CA LEU A 148 1.09 -14.52 4.24
C LEU A 148 1.63 -15.16 5.53
N LEU A 149 2.90 -14.98 5.86
CA LEU A 149 3.50 -15.45 7.12
C LEU A 149 2.81 -14.82 8.34
N TYR A 150 2.60 -13.50 8.31
CA TYR A 150 1.83 -12.81 9.33
C TYR A 150 0.41 -13.36 9.50
N ARG A 151 -0.28 -13.66 8.39
CA ARG A 151 -1.62 -14.27 8.46
C ARG A 151 -1.57 -15.69 9.02
N ALA A 152 -0.59 -16.47 8.60
CA ALA A 152 -0.41 -17.85 9.06
C ALA A 152 -0.24 -17.88 10.58
N GLU A 153 0.71 -17.11 11.12
CA GLU A 153 0.95 -16.96 12.55
C GLU A 153 -0.32 -16.51 13.29
N LYS A 154 -0.94 -15.43 12.81
CA LYS A 154 -2.13 -14.84 13.44
C LYS A 154 -3.31 -15.79 13.57
N TYR A 155 -3.51 -16.66 12.58
CA TYR A 155 -4.61 -17.60 12.54
C TYR A 155 -4.19 -19.01 12.97
N ASN A 156 -2.98 -19.17 13.54
CA ASN A 156 -2.41 -20.45 13.94
C ASN A 156 -2.41 -21.50 12.82
N VAL A 157 -2.20 -21.07 11.59
CA VAL A 157 -2.04 -21.95 10.42
C VAL A 157 -0.55 -22.27 10.28
N GLN A 158 -0.21 -23.55 10.30
CA GLN A 158 1.17 -23.97 10.06
C GLN A 158 1.51 -23.81 8.57
N VAL A 159 2.57 -23.03 8.30
CA VAL A 159 3.16 -22.90 6.97
C VAL A 159 4.60 -23.37 7.09
N ALA A 160 4.96 -24.38 6.30
CA ALA A 160 6.34 -24.84 6.22
C ALA A 160 7.17 -23.79 5.48
N THR A 161 8.19 -23.26 6.15
CA THR A 161 9.22 -22.43 5.53
C THR A 161 10.56 -23.17 5.66
N PRO A 162 11.45 -23.11 4.65
CA PRO A 162 12.75 -23.75 4.78
C PRO A 162 13.59 -23.04 5.85
N ASP A 163 14.14 -23.79 6.80
CA ASP A 163 15.05 -23.25 7.83
C ASP A 163 16.41 -22.83 7.26
N SER A 164 16.84 -23.48 6.18
CA SER A 164 18.07 -23.19 5.47
C SER A 164 17.95 -23.66 4.02
N VAL A 165 18.55 -22.93 3.08
CA VAL A 165 18.63 -23.32 1.67
C VAL A 165 20.08 -23.23 1.21
N SER A 166 20.59 -24.27 0.57
CA SER A 166 21.90 -24.24 -0.09
C SER A 166 21.77 -23.63 -1.48
N ILE A 167 22.67 -22.69 -1.80
CA ILE A 167 22.74 -22.02 -3.10
C ILE A 167 23.91 -22.55 -3.95
N ASP A 168 24.55 -23.63 -3.52
CA ASP A 168 25.76 -24.18 -4.16
C ASP A 168 25.45 -25.11 -5.35
N GLY A 169 24.16 -25.36 -5.63
CA GLY A 169 23.67 -26.25 -6.69
C GLY A 169 23.14 -25.53 -7.93
N PRO A 170 22.66 -26.27 -8.95
CA PRO A 170 22.00 -25.67 -10.10
C PRO A 170 20.74 -24.92 -9.66
N ALA A 171 20.60 -23.68 -10.12
CA ALA A 171 19.43 -22.86 -9.86
C ALA A 171 18.29 -23.24 -10.81
N ASP A 172 17.12 -23.54 -10.24
CA ASP A 172 15.84 -23.55 -10.92
C ASP A 172 14.85 -22.63 -10.20
N GLU A 173 13.69 -22.36 -10.81
CA GLU A 173 12.68 -21.45 -10.24
C GLU A 173 12.22 -21.88 -8.83
N SER A 174 12.14 -23.18 -8.56
CA SER A 174 11.72 -23.70 -7.26
C SER A 174 12.81 -23.49 -6.21
N ALA A 175 14.06 -23.80 -6.53
CA ALA A 175 15.20 -23.62 -5.63
C ALA A 175 15.39 -22.15 -5.27
N VAL A 176 15.31 -21.25 -6.25
CA VAL A 176 15.39 -19.79 -6.02
C VAL A 176 14.21 -19.31 -5.18
N GLY A 177 12.99 -19.75 -5.49
CA GLY A 177 11.80 -19.40 -4.72
C GLY A 177 11.91 -19.82 -3.25
N GLN A 178 12.36 -21.05 -2.99
CA GLN A 178 12.57 -21.55 -1.62
C GLN A 178 13.65 -20.77 -0.87
N ALA A 179 14.77 -20.45 -1.53
CA ALA A 179 15.82 -19.62 -0.96
C ALA A 179 15.30 -18.24 -0.54
N LEU A 180 14.54 -17.58 -1.41
CA LEU A 180 13.93 -16.28 -1.11
C LEU A 180 12.92 -16.37 0.04
N VAL A 181 12.06 -17.40 0.06
CA VAL A 181 11.11 -17.61 1.17
C VAL A 181 11.84 -17.81 2.49
N ALA A 182 12.95 -18.55 2.52
CA ALA A 182 13.75 -18.74 3.72
C ALA A 182 14.33 -17.41 4.24
N VAL A 183 14.87 -16.57 3.35
CA VAL A 183 15.38 -15.24 3.71
C VAL A 183 14.27 -14.32 4.21
N ILE A 184 13.11 -14.30 3.54
CA ILE A 184 11.96 -13.48 3.95
C ILE A 184 11.42 -13.95 5.30
N ALA A 185 11.31 -15.27 5.53
CA ALA A 185 10.87 -15.82 6.81
C ALA A 185 11.85 -15.48 7.94
N TRP A 186 13.15 -15.53 7.67
CA TRP A 186 14.18 -15.09 8.61
C TRP A 186 14.06 -13.60 8.93
N ALA A 187 13.88 -12.74 7.93
CA ALA A 187 13.67 -11.30 8.12
C ALA A 187 12.41 -11.02 8.96
N TYR A 188 11.29 -11.65 8.60
CA TYR A 188 10.01 -11.57 9.31
C TYR A 188 10.14 -11.95 10.80
N ALA A 189 10.80 -13.08 11.10
CA ALA A 189 11.03 -13.54 12.47
C ALA A 189 11.89 -12.56 13.30
N ASN A 190 12.65 -11.67 12.65
CA ASN A 190 13.49 -10.65 13.28
C ASN A 190 12.89 -9.23 13.18
N GLY A 191 11.64 -9.09 12.73
CA GLY A 191 10.97 -7.79 12.58
C GLY A 191 11.62 -6.88 11.53
N ILE A 192 12.28 -7.47 10.53
CA ILE A 192 12.93 -6.75 9.43
C ILE A 192 12.00 -6.83 8.20
N ASP A 193 11.69 -5.67 7.62
CA ASP A 193 11.04 -5.57 6.31
C ASP A 193 12.05 -5.92 5.22
N ALA A 194 11.85 -7.07 4.57
CA ALA A 194 12.74 -7.64 3.57
C ALA A 194 12.73 -6.84 2.26
N GLU A 195 11.60 -6.26 1.87
CA GLU A 195 11.50 -5.38 0.69
C GLU A 195 12.34 -4.12 0.91
N ALA A 196 12.18 -3.45 2.06
CA ALA A 196 12.96 -2.27 2.40
C ALA A 196 14.46 -2.61 2.55
N ALA A 197 14.80 -3.78 3.09
CA ALA A 197 16.18 -4.23 3.20
C ALA A 197 16.82 -4.45 1.81
N LEU A 198 16.13 -5.15 0.92
CA LEU A 198 16.61 -5.42 -0.44
C LEU A 198 16.72 -4.13 -1.26
N ARG A 199 15.78 -3.19 -1.11
CA ARG A 199 15.86 -1.87 -1.77
C ARG A 199 17.08 -1.07 -1.33
N ARG A 200 17.39 -1.04 -0.03
CA ARG A 200 18.61 -0.37 0.47
C ARG A 200 19.88 -0.97 -0.16
N GLU A 201 19.91 -2.28 -0.33
CA GLU A 201 21.02 -2.97 -0.97
C GLU A 201 21.09 -2.66 -2.48
N ALA A 202 19.95 -2.63 -3.17
CA ALA A 202 19.89 -2.19 -4.57
C ALA A 202 20.42 -0.76 -4.75
N MET A 203 20.11 0.16 -3.83
CA MET A 203 20.67 1.51 -3.82
C MET A 203 22.17 1.55 -3.50
N ARG A 204 22.67 0.60 -2.70
CA ARG A 204 24.12 0.47 -2.46
C ARG A 204 24.83 0.03 -3.75
N ILE A 205 24.30 -0.99 -4.42
CA ILE A 205 24.84 -1.52 -5.69
C ILE A 205 24.74 -0.48 -6.81
N SER A 206 23.65 0.27 -6.92
CA SER A 206 23.50 1.30 -7.95
C SER A 206 24.56 2.40 -7.88
N ARG A 207 25.02 2.74 -6.67
CA ARG A 207 26.14 3.67 -6.45
C ARG A 207 27.48 3.12 -6.91
N GLU A 208 27.68 1.81 -6.91
CA GLU A 208 28.88 1.15 -7.45
C GLU A 208 28.90 1.14 -8.98
N ILE A 209 27.72 1.22 -9.60
CA ILE A 209 27.55 1.34 -11.06
C ILE A 209 27.67 2.80 -11.52
N GLY A 210 27.57 3.77 -10.61
CA GLY A 210 27.65 5.22 -10.87
C GLY A 210 28.91 5.63 -11.66
N PRO A 211 28.89 6.78 -12.36
CA PRO A 211 29.66 7.00 -13.58
C PRO A 211 31.16 6.92 -13.35
N ALA A 212 31.88 6.44 -14.37
CA ALA A 212 33.32 6.68 -14.51
C ALA A 212 33.63 8.19 -14.51
#